data_AF-A0A527XG78-F1
#
_entry.id   AF-A0A527XG78-F1
#
_cell.length_a   1.000
_cell.length_b   1.000
_cell.length_c   1.000
_cell.angle_alpha   90.00
_cell.angle_beta   90.00
_cell.angle_gamma   90.00
#
_symmetry.space_group_name_H-M   'P 1'
#
loop_
_entity.id
_entity.type
_entity.pdbx_description
1 polymer ?
#
loop_
_entity_poly.entity_id
_entity_poly.type
_entity_poly.pdbx_seq_one_letter_code
_entity_poly.pdbx_strand_id
1 'polypeptide(L)' 'LTEMLLRADIALYTAKRRGRNEFCLFDAELARELQRRQSIERDLHSAITMRSLVAWFQPIVRLETEAVVSFEALLR' A
#
# COMPACT_ATOMS: atom_id res chain seq x y z
N LEU A 1 -8.56 -23.34 -17.21
CA LEU A 1 -7.17 -23.19 -17.71
C LEU A 1 -6.60 -21.79 -17.43
N THR A 2 -7.36 -20.72 -17.68
CA THR A 2 -6.88 -19.32 -17.54
C THR A 2 -6.56 -18.91 -16.10
N GLU A 3 -7.35 -19.34 -15.12
CA GLU A 3 -7.12 -18.93 -13.73
C GLU A 3 -5.87 -19.56 -13.10
N MET A 4 -5.57 -20.82 -13.43
CA MET A 4 -4.32 -21.45 -12.96
C MET A 4 -3.09 -20.78 -13.59
N LEU A 5 -3.16 -20.41 -14.87
CA LEU A 5 -2.10 -19.66 -15.55
C LEU A 5 -1.89 -18.29 -14.92
N LEU A 6 -2.97 -17.56 -14.61
CA LEU A 6 -2.89 -16.28 -13.93
C LEU A 6 -2.24 -16.41 -12.54
N ARG A 7 -2.64 -17.39 -11.75
CA ARG A 7 -2.06 -17.66 -10.43
C ARG A 7 -0.58 -18.02 -10.52
N ALA A 8 -0.20 -18.85 -11.50
CA ALA A 8 1.19 -19.21 -11.75
C ALA A 8 2.03 -17.99 -12.17
N ASP A 9 1.48 -17.09 -13.00
CA ASP A 9 2.18 -15.88 -13.43
C ASP A 9 2.37 -14.89 -12.27
N ILE A 10 1.36 -14.71 -11.41
CA ILE A 10 1.49 -13.90 -10.19
C ILE A 10 2.57 -14.46 -9.26
N ALA A 11 2.60 -15.78 -9.08
CA ALA A 11 3.63 -16.44 -8.28
C ALA A 11 5.03 -16.27 -8.90
N LEU A 12 5.16 -16.42 -10.22
CA LEU A 12 6.40 -16.20 -10.96
C LEU A 12 6.92 -14.77 -10.81
N TYR A 13 6.07 -13.77 -11.00
CA TYR A 13 6.45 -12.36 -10.84
C TYR A 13 6.84 -12.04 -9.40
N THR A 14 6.15 -12.64 -8.43
CA THR A 14 6.49 -12.48 -7.01
C THR A 14 7.86 -13.07 -6.70
N ALA A 15 8.19 -14.26 -7.21
CA ALA A 15 9.52 -14.86 -7.08
C ALA A 15 10.60 -13.98 -7.73
N LYS A 16 10.36 -13.46 -8.95
CA LYS A 16 11.29 -12.54 -9.64
C LYS A 16 11.61 -11.28 -8.83
N ARG A 17 10.63 -10.74 -8.09
CA ARG A 17 10.84 -9.56 -7.23
C ARG A 17 11.64 -9.86 -5.96
N ARG A 18 11.62 -11.10 -5.48
CA ARG A 18 12.38 -11.54 -4.29
C ARG A 18 13.86 -11.76 -4.60
N GLY A 19 14.20 -12.08 -5.84
CA GLY A 19 15.59 -12.17 -6.29
C GLY A 19 15.84 -13.36 -7.22
N ARG A 20 17.12 -13.73 -7.37
CA ARG A 20 17.53 -14.90 -8.15
C ARG A 20 17.42 -16.17 -7.29
N ASN A 21 17.17 -17.30 -7.96
CA ASN A 21 17.08 -18.62 -7.34
C ASN A 21 15.95 -18.75 -6.29
N GLU A 22 14.87 -17.99 -6.49
CA GLU A 22 13.68 -17.98 -5.64
C GLU A 22 12.53 -18.74 -6.30
N PHE A 23 11.69 -19.37 -5.48
CA PHE A 23 10.42 -19.94 -5.91
C PHE A 23 9.29 -19.38 -5.04
N CYS A 24 8.09 -19.31 -5.62
CA CYS A 24 6.91 -18.82 -4.90
C CYS A 24 5.72 -19.66 -5.33
N LEU A 25 4.91 -20.06 -4.36
CA LEU A 25 3.65 -20.73 -4.60
C LEU A 25 2.51 -19.72 -4.52
N PHE A 26 1.47 -19.93 -5.31
CA PHE A 26 0.22 -19.20 -5.12
C PHE A 26 -0.57 -19.81 -3.96
N ASP A 27 -0.17 -19.44 -2.73
CA ASP A 27 -0.82 -19.87 -1.50
C ASP A 27 -1.88 -18.86 -1.01
N ALA A 28 -2.54 -19.19 0.10
CA ALA A 28 -3.55 -18.34 0.71
C ALA A 28 -3.00 -17.00 1.24
N GLU A 29 -1.70 -16.90 1.51
CA GLU A 29 -1.08 -15.65 1.94
C GLU A 29 -0.88 -14.72 0.75
N LEU A 30 -0.33 -15.23 -0.36
CA LEU A 30 -0.16 -14.46 -1.59
C LEU A 30 -1.51 -14.00 -2.15
N ALA A 31 -2.53 -14.86 -2.09
CA ALA A 31 -3.88 -14.51 -2.50
C ALA A 31 -4.46 -13.37 -1.63
N ARG A 32 -4.29 -13.43 -0.30
CA ARG A 32 -4.75 -12.38 0.61
C ARG A 32 -4.01 -11.06 0.39
N GLU A 33 -2.71 -11.08 0.17
CA GLU A 33 -1.93 -9.87 -0.11
C GLU A 33 -2.36 -9.23 -1.44
N LEU A 34 -2.59 -10.03 -2.48
CA LEU A 34 -3.11 -9.53 -3.75
C LEU A 34 -4.50 -8.88 -3.59
N GLN A 35 -5.41 -9.55 -2.90
CA GLN A 35 -6.75 -9.03 -2.64
C GLN A 35 -6.69 -7.74 -1.81
N ARG A 36 -5.82 -7.67 -0.80
CA ARG A 36 -5.61 -6.47 0.02
C ARG A 36 -5.14 -5.29 -0.83
N ARG A 37 -4.15 -5.52 -1.71
CA ARG A 37 -3.66 -4.48 -2.64
C ARG A 37 -4.76 -3.97 -3.56
N GLN A 38 -5.50 -4.88 -4.18
CA GLN A 38 -6.62 -4.53 -5.05
C GLN A 38 -7.70 -3.74 -4.30
N SER A 39 -7.99 -4.10 -3.04
CA SER A 39 -8.92 -3.31 -2.21
C SER A 39 -8.40 -1.91 -1.99
N ILE A 40 -7.16 -1.76 -1.52
CA ILE A 40 -6.54 -0.46 -1.26
C ILE A 40 -6.54 0.41 -2.51
N GLU A 41 -6.19 -0.14 -3.68
CA GLU A 41 -6.22 0.61 -4.95
C GLU A 41 -7.62 1.12 -5.31
N ARG A 42 -8.65 0.27 -5.17
CA ARG A 42 -10.05 0.67 -5.39
C ARG A 42 -10.50 1.73 -4.40
N ASP A 43 -10.19 1.52 -3.12
CA ASP A 43 -10.61 2.39 -2.03
C ASP A 43 -9.95 3.77 -2.17
N LEU A 44 -8.66 3.82 -2.51
CA LEU A 44 -7.94 5.07 -2.81
C LEU A 44 -8.52 5.78 -4.05
N HIS A 45 -8.80 5.05 -5.13
CA HIS A 45 -9.42 5.64 -6.32
C HIS A 45 -10.78 6.26 -5.99
N SER A 46 -11.60 5.56 -5.20
CA SER A 46 -12.87 6.08 -4.70
C SER A 46 -12.66 7.31 -3.81
N ALA A 47 -11.70 7.26 -2.89
CA ALA A 47 -11.44 8.33 -1.95
C ALA A 47 -11.03 9.65 -2.63
N ILE A 48 -10.23 9.55 -3.70
CA ILE A 48 -9.84 10.68 -4.56
C ILE A 48 -11.05 11.21 -5.32
N THR A 49 -11.82 10.33 -5.96
CA THR A 49 -13.00 10.72 -6.76
C THR A 49 -14.06 11.41 -5.91
N MET A 50 -14.28 10.92 -4.70
CA MET A 50 -15.23 11.47 -3.73
C MET A 50 -14.67 12.68 -2.95
N ARG A 51 -13.41 13.06 -3.18
CA ARG A 51 -12.71 14.13 -2.44
C ARG A 51 -12.79 13.95 -0.91
N SER A 52 -12.71 12.71 -0.46
CA SER A 52 -12.82 12.34 0.96
C SER A 52 -11.49 12.39 1.71
N LEU A 53 -10.39 12.58 0.99
CA LEU A 53 -9.05 12.73 1.57
C LEU A 53 -8.90 14.15 2.15
N VAL A 54 -8.36 14.24 3.37
CA VAL A 54 -8.17 15.52 4.06
C VAL A 54 -6.75 15.65 4.60
N ALA A 55 -6.23 16.87 4.63
CA ALA A 55 -4.95 17.16 5.28
C ALA A 55 -5.19 17.50 6.75
N TRP A 56 -4.57 16.74 7.63
CA TRP A 56 -4.44 17.08 9.04
C TRP A 56 -3.10 17.80 9.25
N PHE A 57 -3.04 18.69 10.24
CA PHE A 57 -1.83 19.47 10.50
C PHE A 57 -1.27 19.14 11.87
N GLN A 58 -0.09 18.52 11.90
CA GLN A 58 0.62 18.21 13.14
C GLN A 58 1.60 19.35 13.44
N PRO A 59 1.52 20.02 14.60
CA PRO A 59 2.46 21.07 14.96
C PRO A 59 3.85 20.47 15.22
N ILE A 60 4.88 21.16 14.71
CA ILE A 60 6.27 20.93 15.06
C ILE A 60 6.65 22.02 16.07
N VAL A 61 7.18 21.61 17.22
CA VAL A 61 7.51 22.50 18.33
C VAL A 61 9.02 22.56 18.57
N ARG A 62 9.48 23.73 19.00
CA ARG A 62 10.83 23.89 19.56
C ARG A 62 10.87 23.24 20.95
N LEU A 63 11.81 22.32 21.18
CA LEU A 63 11.85 21.56 22.44
C LEU A 63 12.17 22.43 23.66
N GLU A 64 12.98 23.47 23.49
CA GLU A 64 13.41 24.31 24.61
C GLU A 64 12.31 25.25 25.12
N THR A 65 11.38 25.64 24.24
CA THR A 65 10.38 26.67 24.54
C THR A 65 8.94 26.22 24.33
N GLU A 66 8.73 24.99 23.84
CA GLU A 66 7.45 24.43 23.40
C GLU A 66 6.71 25.28 22.35
N ALA A 67 7.41 26.25 21.74
CA ALA A 67 6.81 27.16 20.78
C ALA A 67 6.57 26.43 19.46
N VAL A 68 5.39 26.59 18.88
CA VAL A 68 5.07 26.06 17.55
C VAL A 68 5.92 26.81 16.52
N VAL A 69 6.72 26.07 15.75
CA VAL A 69 7.60 26.61 14.71
C VAL A 69 7.08 26.37 13.30
N SER A 70 6.33 25.28 13.08
CA SER A 70 5.73 24.93 11.80
C SER A 70 4.67 23.84 11.96
N PHE A 71 4.07 23.41 10.85
CA PHE A 71 3.13 22.30 10.81
C PHE A 71 3.51 21.33 9.68
N GLU A 72 3.40 20.04 9.95
CA GLU A 72 3.46 18.98 8.95
C GLU A 72 2.03 18.65 8.46
N ALA A 73 1.84 18.65 7.14
CA ALA A 73 0.58 18.24 6.53
C ALA A 73 0.56 16.72 6.34
N LEU A 74 -0.41 16.06 6.97
CA LEU A 74 -0.56 14.61 6.99
C LEU A 74 -1.88 14.23 6.34
N LEU A 75 -1.82 13.55 5.20
CA LEU A 75 -3.01 13.07 4.51
C LEU A 75 -3.74 12.01 5.35
N ARG A 76 -5.07 12.06 5.39
CA ARG A 76 -5.96 11.11 6.05
C ARG A 76 -7.08 10.72 5.11
#